data_AF-A0A4Q5PAI5-F1
#
_entry.id   AF-A0A4Q5PAI5-F1
#
_cell.length_a   1.000
_cell.length_b   1.000
_cell.length_c   1.000
_cell.angle_alpha   90.00
_cell.angle_beta   90.00
_cell.angle_gamma   90.00
#
_symmetry.space_group_name_H-M   'P 1'
#
loop_
_entity.id
_entity.type
_entity.pdbx_description
1 polymer ?
#
loop_
_entity_poly.entity_id
_entity_poly.type
_entity_poly.pdbx_seq_one_letter_code
_entity_poly.pdbx_strand_id
1 'polypeptide(L)' 'MEQAFSYIDADKDGFISREEAAGFKGVARNFDRADLDHDARLSKDEFRNAMNKAK' A
#
# COMPACT_ATOMS: atom_id res chain seq x y z
N MET A 1 -5.08 11.13 3.88
CA MET A 1 -4.96 9.85 3.13
C MET A 1 -3.62 9.74 2.40
N GLU A 2 -3.04 10.83 1.88
CA GLU A 2 -1.73 10.79 1.20
C GLU A 2 -0.52 10.62 2.14
N GLN A 3 -0.64 11.03 3.40
CA GLN A 3 0.46 10.95 4.36
C GLN A 3 0.85 9.51 4.72
N ALA A 4 -0.10 8.58 4.80
CA ALA A 4 0.23 7.19 5.11
C ALA A 4 0.95 6.52 3.94
N PHE A 5 0.46 6.74 2.71
CA PHE A 5 1.10 6.26 1.49
C PHE A 5 2.55 6.75 1.43
N SER A 6 2.75 8.07 1.47
CA SER A 6 4.09 8.67 1.40
C SER A 6 4.99 8.36 2.60
N TYR A 7 4.45 7.80 3.68
CA TYR A 7 5.24 7.37 4.85
C TYR A 7 5.77 5.94 4.68
N ILE A 8 5.07 5.13 3.91
CA ILE A 8 5.46 3.75 3.61
C ILE A 8 6.29 3.70 2.32
N ASP A 9 5.91 4.53 1.33
CA ASP A 9 6.64 4.77 0.07
C ASP A 9 7.94 5.54 0.36
N ALA A 10 8.97 4.77 0.70
CA ALA A 10 10.27 5.24 1.14
C ALA A 10 11.12 5.68 -0.05
N ASP A 11 11.00 4.99 -1.19
CA ASP A 11 11.73 5.32 -2.41
C ASP A 11 11.05 6.39 -3.27
N LYS A 12 9.77 6.68 -3.01
CA LYS A 12 8.98 7.72 -3.67
C LYS A 12 8.78 7.48 -5.16
N ASP A 13 8.75 6.22 -5.59
CA ASP A 13 8.37 5.87 -6.97
C ASP A 13 6.85 5.99 -7.21
N GLY A 14 6.07 6.15 -6.13
CA GLY A 14 4.61 6.26 -6.22
C GLY A 14 3.89 4.92 -6.15
N PHE A 15 4.59 3.87 -5.75
CA PHE A 15 4.09 2.55 -5.44
C PHE A 15 4.57 2.13 -4.04
N ILE A 16 3.94 1.12 -3.46
CA ILE A 16 4.36 0.55 -2.17
C ILE A 16 4.70 -0.90 -2.44
N SER A 17 5.97 -1.25 -2.33
CA SER A 17 6.43 -2.61 -2.54
C SER A 17 6.16 -3.49 -1.33
N ARG A 18 6.12 -4.82 -1.53
CA ARG A 18 5.96 -5.77 -0.42
C ARG A 18 7.00 -5.60 0.67
N GLU A 19 8.23 -5.22 0.32
CA GLU A 19 9.31 -4.94 1.28
C GLU A 19 8.99 -3.74 2.16
N GLU A 20 8.49 -2.65 1.57
CA GLU A 20 8.07 -1.45 2.28
C GLU A 20 6.84 -1.73 3.16
N ALA A 21 5.84 -2.43 2.60
CA ALA A 21 4.67 -2.86 3.34
C ALA A 21 5.00 -3.82 4.49
N ALA A 22 6.01 -4.68 4.33
CA ALA A 22 6.46 -5.61 5.37
C ALA A 22 7.02 -4.88 6.60
N GLY A 23 7.56 -3.66 6.43
CA GLY A 23 7.94 -2.78 7.53
C GLY A 23 6.76 -2.32 8.39
N PHE A 24 5.53 -2.38 7.85
CA PHE A 24 4.32 -1.92 8.50
C PHE A 24 3.30 -3.05 8.67
N LYS A 25 3.24 -3.63 9.88
CA LYS A 25 2.32 -4.73 10.22
C LYS A 25 0.84 -4.49 9.82
N GLY A 26 0.37 -3.25 9.89
CA GLY A 26 -1.00 -2.90 9.48
C GLY A 26 -1.20 -2.91 7.96
N VAL A 27 -0.17 -2.55 7.21
CA VAL A 27 -0.19 -2.50 5.75
C VAL A 27 0.02 -3.90 5.21
N ALA A 28 1.03 -4.65 5.68
CA ALA A 28 1.29 -6.03 5.26
C ALA A 28 0.05 -6.94 5.36
N ARG A 29 -0.77 -6.79 6.40
CA ARG A 29 -2.01 -7.57 6.57
C ARG A 29 -3.08 -7.23 5.54
N ASN A 30 -3.11 -5.97 5.11
CA ASN A 30 -4.08 -5.47 4.13
C ASN A 30 -3.50 -5.42 2.72
N PHE A 31 -2.20 -5.64 2.57
CA PHE A 31 -1.45 -5.57 1.32
C PHE A 31 -2.02 -6.53 0.30
N ASP A 32 -2.15 -7.80 0.69
CA ASP A 32 -2.72 -8.87 -0.14
C ASP A 32 -4.18 -8.60 -0.55
N ARG A 33 -4.92 -7.82 0.24
CA ARG A 33 -6.30 -7.39 -0.07
C ARG A 33 -6.37 -6.13 -0.92
N ALA A 34 -5.29 -5.39 -0.94
CA ALA A 34 -5.16 -4.10 -1.60
C ALA A 34 -4.54 -4.28 -2.99
N ASP A 35 -3.61 -5.23 -3.12
CA ASP A 35 -2.93 -5.66 -4.33
C ASP A 35 -3.91 -6.52 -5.15
N LEU A 36 -4.64 -5.85 -6.05
CA LEU A 36 -5.72 -6.46 -6.82
C LEU A 36 -5.19 -7.15 -8.07
N ASP A 37 -4.08 -6.67 -8.62
CA ASP A 37 -3.44 -7.24 -9.79
C ASP A 37 -2.31 -8.23 -9.45
N HIS A 38 -1.99 -8.38 -8.16
CA HIS A 38 -1.01 -9.32 -7.64
C HIS A 38 0.40 -9.08 -8.20
N ASP A 39 0.78 -7.83 -8.47
CA ASP A 39 2.14 -7.47 -8.90
C ASP A 39 3.14 -7.35 -7.75
N ALA A 40 2.72 -7.67 -6.53
CA ALA A 40 3.50 -7.53 -5.30
C ALA A 40 3.91 -6.08 -4.99
N ARG A 41 3.16 -5.11 -5.54
CA ARG A 41 3.22 -3.69 -5.19
C ARG A 41 1.79 -3.17 -5.03
N LEU A 42 1.70 -1.94 -4.53
CA LEU A 42 0.46 -1.22 -4.38
C LEU A 42 0.61 0.13 -5.03
N SER A 43 -0.10 0.32 -6.12
CA SER A 43 -0.21 1.63 -6.74
C SER A 43 -0.97 2.60 -5.85
N LYS A 44 -0.79 3.90 -6.12
CA LYS A 44 -1.55 4.97 -5.44
C LYS A 44 -3.07 4.75 -5.51
N ASP A 45 -3.57 4.19 -6.61
CA ASP A 45 -4.99 3.92 -6.80
C ASP A 45 -5.46 2.73 -5.95
N GLU A 46 -4.72 1.63 -5.96
CA GLU A 46 -4.99 0.45 -5.12
C GLU A 46 -4.92 0.76 -3.64
N PHE A 47 -3.91 1.52 -3.20
CA PHE A 47 -3.82 1.97 -1.82
C PHE A 47 -5.02 2.84 -1.42
N ARG A 48 -5.47 3.72 -2.32
CA ARG A 48 -6.64 4.57 -2.08
C ARG A 48 -7.92 3.74 -2.03
N ASN A 49 -8.03 2.71 -2.86
CA ASN A 49 -9.15 1.77 -2.85
C ASN A 49 -9.17 0.94 -1.54
N ALA A 50 -8.00 0.46 -1.11
CA ALA A 50 -7.83 -0.27 0.13
C ALA A 50 -8.15 0.56 1.38
N MET A 51 -7.75 1.85 1.41
CA MET A 51 -8.14 2.79 2.46
C MET A 51 -9.63 3.14 2.43
N ASN A 52 -10.24 3.28 1.25
CA ASN A 52 -11.69 3.55 1.14
C ASN A 52 -12.55 2.38 1.63
N LYS A 53 -12.07 1.14 1.47
CA LYS A 53 -12.74 -0.08 1.96
C LYS A 53 -12.71 -0.25 3.49
N ALA A 54 -12.04 0.64 4.22
CA ALA A 54 -11.99 0.63 5.68
C ALA A 54 -13.10 1.48 6.35
N LYS A 55 -14.11 1.95 5.58
CA LYS A 55 -15.28 2.65 6.10
C LYS A 55 -16.40 1.71 6.54
#